data_AF-X1PE29-F1
#
_entry.id   AF-X1PE29-F1
#
_cell.length_a   1.000
_cell.length_b   1.000
_cell.length_c   1.000
_cell.angle_alpha   90.00
_cell.angle_beta   90.00
_cell.angle_gamma   90.00
#
_symmetry.space_group_name_H-M   'P 1'
#
loop_
_entity.id
_entity.type
_entity.pdbx_description
1 polymer ?
#
loop_
_entity_poly.entity_id
_entity_poly.type
_entity_poly.pdbx_seq_one_letter_code
_entity_poly.pdbx_strand_id
1 'polypeptide(L)'
;MQEEEIDLREYINVLLKRKGVIILIFLVGVITAALVSHLVLTPVYQSSAVFGIALVDNRPVLNISESLEIMSSNLILDEVIKKINLNISASALKLLIKAENLKGTNFIK
;
A
#
# COMPACT_ATOMS: atom_id res chain seq x y z
N MET A 1 40.45 40.82 -4.15
CA MET A 1 39.17 40.26 -4.63
C MET A 1 38.12 40.80 -3.68
N GLN A 2 37.20 41.64 -4.14
CA GLN A 2 36.15 42.19 -3.28
C GLN A 2 35.13 41.07 -3.05
N GLU A 3 34.87 40.72 -1.80
CA GLU A 3 33.80 39.78 -1.45
C GLU A 3 32.47 40.53 -1.54
N GLU A 4 31.65 40.22 -2.53
CA GLU A 4 30.26 40.69 -2.58
C GLU A 4 29.48 39.96 -1.47
N GLU A 5 29.12 40.70 -0.41
CA GLU A 5 28.19 40.20 0.60
C GLU A 5 26.80 40.06 -0.03
N ILE A 6 26.28 38.83 -0.01
CA ILE A 6 24.98 38.49 -0.58
C ILE A 6 23.88 38.87 0.43
N ASP A 7 23.07 39.89 0.15
CA ASP A 7 21.91 40.25 0.98
C ASP A 7 20.69 39.38 0.63
N LEU A 8 20.24 38.58 1.60
CA LEU A 8 19.07 37.70 1.48
C LEU A 8 17.75 38.45 1.20
N ARG A 9 17.64 39.70 1.64
CA ARG A 9 16.42 40.52 1.44
C ARG A 9 16.20 40.83 -0.04
N GLU A 10 17.27 41.01 -0.78
CA GLU A 10 17.23 41.28 -2.21
C GLU A 10 16.65 40.09 -2.99
N TYR A 11 17.06 38.86 -2.63
CA TYR A 11 16.48 37.63 -3.22
C TYR A 11 14.99 37.48 -2.93
N ILE A 12 14.55 37.77 -1.71
CA ILE A 12 13.12 37.72 -1.35
C ILE A 12 12.32 38.73 -2.19
N ASN A 13 12.83 39.94 -2.39
CA ASN A 13 12.17 40.94 -3.22
C ASN A 13 12.06 40.49 -4.70
N VAL A 14 13.08 39.82 -5.23
CA VAL A 14 13.03 39.25 -6.59
C VAL A 14 11.95 38.16 -6.69
N LEU A 15 11.84 37.27 -5.70
CA LEU A 15 10.81 36.23 -5.65
C LEU A 15 9.40 36.84 -5.57
N LEU A 16 9.21 37.85 -4.71
CA LEU A 16 7.92 38.55 -4.57
C LEU A 16 7.52 39.29 -5.86
N LYS A 17 8.49 39.89 -6.56
CA LYS A 17 8.26 40.56 -7.86
C LYS A 17 7.82 39.57 -8.94
N ARG A 18 8.28 38.31 -8.87
CA ARG A 18 7.95 37.24 -9.83
C ARG A 18 6.96 36.20 -9.29
N LYS A 19 6.21 36.50 -8.23
CA LYS A 19 5.25 35.58 -7.59
C LYS A 19 4.25 34.94 -8.57
N GLY A 20 3.89 35.63 -9.65
CA GLY A 20 3.00 35.09 -10.69
C GLY A 20 3.59 33.88 -11.41
N VAL A 21 4.89 33.89 -11.71
CA VAL A 21 5.58 32.75 -12.33
C VAL A 21 5.61 31.56 -11.37
N ILE A 22 5.86 31.82 -10.08
CA ILE A 22 5.87 30.79 -9.03
C ILE A 22 4.49 30.14 -8.91
N ILE A 23 3.42 30.95 -8.87
CA ILE A 23 2.04 30.46 -8.81
C ILE A 23 1.70 29.67 -10.08
N LEU A 24 2.12 30.12 -11.25
CA LEU A 24 1.86 29.44 -12.51
C LEU A 24 2.48 28.04 -12.55
N ILE A 25 3.79 27.92 -12.25
CA ILE A 25 4.46 26.61 -12.26
C ILE A 25 3.88 25.68 -11.19
N PHE A 26 3.50 26.24 -10.03
CA PHE A 26 2.84 25.48 -8.98
C PHE A 26 1.48 24.95 -9.45
N LEU A 27 0.65 25.79 -10.07
CA LEU A 27 -0.64 25.38 -10.61
C LEU A 27 -0.48 24.32 -11.71
N VAL A 28 0.49 24.47 -12.62
CA VAL A 28 0.78 23.46 -13.64
C VAL A 28 1.16 22.13 -12.98
N GLY A 29 2.00 22.15 -11.94
CA GLY A 29 2.36 20.95 -11.18
C GLY A 29 1.16 20.29 -10.49
N VAL A 30 0.31 21.08 -9.84
CA VAL A 30 -0.90 20.57 -9.16
C VAL A 30 -1.90 19.99 -10.15
N ILE A 31 -2.16 20.68 -11.27
CA ILE A 31 -3.09 20.21 -12.30
C ILE A 31 -2.59 18.93 -12.95
N THR A 32 -1.30 18.86 -13.29
CA THR A 32 -0.71 17.63 -13.86
C THR A 32 -0.77 16.46 -12.87
N ALA A 33 -0.45 16.69 -11.60
CA ALA A 33 -0.58 15.66 -10.56
C ALA A 33 -2.03 15.18 -10.38
N ALA A 34 -3.00 16.10 -10.39
CA ALA A 34 -4.43 15.77 -10.27
C ALA A 34 -4.92 14.96 -11.48
N LEU A 35 -4.53 15.36 -12.69
CA LEU A 35 -4.88 14.63 -13.92
C LEU A 35 -4.31 13.21 -13.90
N VAL A 36 -3.03 13.04 -13.54
CA VAL A 36 -2.41 11.72 -13.46
C VAL A 36 -3.09 10.87 -12.37
N SER A 37 -3.32 11.44 -11.18
CA SER A 37 -3.95 10.74 -10.07
C SER A 37 -5.37 10.25 -10.41
N HIS A 38 -6.17 11.06 -11.09
CA HIS A 38 -7.58 10.73 -11.33
C HIS A 38 -7.84 9.95 -12.63
N LEU A 39 -7.05 10.20 -13.69
CA LEU A 39 -7.29 9.59 -15.01
C LEU A 39 -6.40 8.38 -15.29
N VAL A 40 -5.23 8.27 -14.65
CA VAL A 40 -4.22 7.24 -14.98
C VAL A 40 -4.09 6.21 -13.87
N LEU A 41 -4.05 6.62 -12.61
CA LEU A 41 -3.87 5.69 -11.49
C LEU A 41 -5.19 4.99 -11.17
N THR A 42 -5.18 3.65 -11.21
CA THR A 42 -6.29 2.83 -10.73
C THR A 42 -6.27 2.73 -9.20
N PRO A 43 -7.43 2.84 -8.51
CA PRO A 43 -7.47 2.66 -7.07
C PRO A 43 -7.07 1.23 -6.67
N VAL A 44 -6.27 1.12 -5.61
CA VAL A 44 -5.88 -0.18 -5.04
C VAL A 44 -6.88 -0.55 -3.94
N TYR A 45 -7.67 -1.61 -4.18
CA TYR A 45 -8.62 -2.13 -3.20
C TYR A 45 -7.99 -3.22 -2.34
N GLN A 46 -8.23 -3.16 -1.03
CA GLN A 46 -7.79 -4.16 -0.07
C GLN A 46 -8.98 -4.63 0.78
N SER A 47 -9.01 -5.92 1.08
CA SER A 47 -9.98 -6.54 2.00
C SER A 47 -9.23 -7.25 3.12
N SER A 48 -9.83 -7.27 4.31
CA SER A 48 -9.26 -7.94 5.47
C SER A 48 -10.34 -8.73 6.20
N ALA A 49 -9.99 -9.92 6.65
CA ALA A 49 -10.83 -10.78 7.46
C ALA A 49 -10.03 -11.24 8.68
N VAL A 50 -10.72 -11.63 9.75
CA VAL A 50 -10.09 -12.24 10.92
C VAL A 50 -10.71 -13.62 11.11
N PHE A 51 -9.86 -14.64 11.18
CA PHE A 51 -10.24 -16.03 11.35
C PHE A 51 -9.82 -16.52 12.73
N GLY A 52 -10.72 -17.20 13.45
CA GLY A 52 -10.39 -17.91 14.68
C GLY A 52 -10.07 -19.37 14.41
N ILE A 53 -9.09 -19.92 15.10
CA ILE A 53 -8.81 -21.37 15.04
C ILE A 53 -9.96 -22.13 15.71
N ALA A 54 -10.42 -23.20 15.05
CA ALA A 54 -11.42 -24.07 15.60
C ALA A 54 -10.92 -24.75 16.89
N LEU A 55 -11.78 -24.76 17.91
CA LEU A 55 -11.52 -25.41 19.20
C LEU A 55 -12.41 -26.65 19.32
N VAL A 56 -11.83 -27.77 19.73
CA VAL A 56 -12.54 -28.98 20.14
C VAL A 56 -12.11 -29.27 21.58
N ASP A 57 -13.08 -29.42 22.49
CA ASP A 57 -12.83 -29.59 23.93
C ASP A 57 -11.87 -28.53 24.52
N ASN A 58 -12.06 -27.28 24.08
CA ASN A 58 -11.26 -26.12 24.47
C ASN A 58 -9.76 -26.23 24.09
N ARG A 59 -9.41 -27.08 23.13
CA ARG A 59 -8.06 -27.22 22.57
C ARG A 59 -8.07 -26.87 21.08
N PRO A 60 -7.06 -26.16 20.57
CA PRO A 60 -6.97 -25.84 19.15
C PRO A 60 -6.77 -27.13 18.34
N VAL A 61 -7.59 -27.29 17.29
CA VAL A 61 -7.50 -28.45 16.38
C VAL A 61 -6.19 -28.43 15.60
N LEU A 62 -5.71 -27.23 15.25
CA LEU A 62 -4.47 -26.99 14.52
C LEU A 62 -3.65 -25.92 15.23
N ASN A 63 -2.33 -26.02 15.14
CA ASN A 63 -1.47 -24.91 15.55
C ASN A 63 -1.69 -23.71 14.59
N ILE A 64 -1.56 -22.49 15.10
CA ILE A 64 -1.71 -21.26 14.32
C ILE A 64 -0.66 -21.14 13.21
N SER A 65 0.57 -21.57 13.45
CA SER A 65 1.64 -21.56 12.43
C SER A 65 1.34 -22.55 11.30
N GLU A 66 0.85 -23.74 11.65
CA GLU A 66 0.44 -24.77 10.69
C GLU A 66 -0.78 -24.31 9.89
N SER A 67 -1.75 -23.67 10.56
CA SER A 67 -2.94 -23.09 9.91
C SER A 67 -2.56 -22.00 8.89
N LEU A 68 -1.58 -21.15 9.20
CA LEU A 68 -1.07 -20.13 8.29
C LEU A 68 -0.36 -20.74 7.07
N GLU A 69 0.41 -21.79 7.28
CA GLU A 69 1.11 -22.50 6.21
C GLU A 69 0.12 -23.18 5.26
N ILE A 70 -0.89 -23.87 5.80
CA ILE A 70 -1.95 -24.52 5.02
C ILE A 70 -2.75 -23.47 4.24
N MET A 71 -3.15 -22.37 4.89
CA MET A 71 -3.90 -21.28 4.25
C MET A 71 -3.13 -20.64 3.08
N SER A 72 -1.81 -20.53 3.22
CA SER A 72 -0.91 -19.94 2.20
C SER A 72 -0.27 -20.98 1.28
N SER A 73 -0.78 -22.21 1.27
CA SER A 73 -0.28 -23.31 0.45
C SER A 73 -0.77 -23.20 -0.99
N ASN A 74 0.04 -23.65 -1.95
CA ASN A 74 -0.33 -23.58 -3.37
C ASN A 74 -1.61 -24.36 -3.68
N LEU A 75 -1.85 -25.49 -3.01
CA LEU A 75 -3.06 -26.30 -3.21
C LEU A 75 -4.35 -25.50 -2.93
N ILE A 76 -4.39 -24.77 -1.81
CA ILE A 76 -5.54 -23.95 -1.43
C ILE A 76 -5.63 -22.73 -2.35
N LEU A 77 -4.50 -22.06 -2.65
CA LEU A 77 -4.49 -20.89 -3.51
C LEU A 77 -4.94 -21.21 -4.94
N ASP A 78 -4.54 -22.35 -5.50
CA ASP A 78 -4.98 -22.82 -6.82
C ASP A 78 -6.49 -23.11 -6.83
N GLU A 79 -7.02 -23.73 -5.77
CA GLU A 79 -8.46 -23.97 -5.63
C GLU A 79 -9.24 -22.65 -5.57
N VAL A 80 -8.74 -21.67 -4.80
CA VAL A 80 -9.33 -20.33 -4.73
C VAL A 80 -9.30 -19.66 -6.09
N ILE A 81 -8.14 -19.63 -6.77
CA ILE A 81 -7.98 -19.03 -8.11
C ILE A 81 -9.00 -19.61 -9.09
N LYS A 82 -9.19 -20.93 -9.06
CA LYS A 82 -10.18 -21.62 -9.90
C LYS A 82 -11.62 -21.24 -9.52
N LYS A 83 -11.93 -21.17 -8.22
CA LYS A 83 -13.28 -20.88 -7.71
C LYS A 83 -13.75 -19.47 -8.04
N ILE A 84 -12.85 -18.48 -8.00
CA ILE A 84 -13.19 -17.08 -8.29
C ILE A 84 -12.72 -16.61 -9.66
N ASN A 85 -12.25 -17.54 -10.50
CA ASN A 85 -11.83 -17.31 -11.89
C ASN A 85 -10.81 -16.17 -12.03
N LEU A 86 -9.74 -16.23 -11.23
CA LEU A 86 -8.63 -15.29 -11.28
C LEU A 86 -7.63 -15.67 -12.38
N ASN A 87 -7.11 -14.68 -13.10
CA ASN A 87 -6.09 -14.87 -14.15
C ASN A 87 -4.66 -14.64 -13.61
N ILE A 88 -4.29 -15.28 -12.49
CA ILE A 88 -2.96 -15.19 -11.87
C ILE A 88 -2.53 -16.58 -11.36
N SER A 89 -1.23 -16.78 -11.12
CA SER A 89 -0.71 -18.02 -10.51
C SER A 89 -0.85 -18.00 -8.97
N ALA A 90 -0.82 -19.16 -8.32
CA ALA A 90 -0.75 -19.26 -6.86
C ALA A 90 0.45 -18.51 -6.26
N SER A 91 1.61 -18.54 -6.93
CA SER A 91 2.78 -17.78 -6.49
C SER A 91 2.56 -16.27 -6.51
N ALA A 92 1.88 -15.76 -7.54
CA ALA A 92 1.52 -14.34 -7.63
C ALA A 92 0.48 -13.99 -6.56
N LEU A 93 -0.55 -14.81 -6.37
CA LEU A 93 -1.55 -14.61 -5.34
C LEU A 93 -0.92 -14.61 -3.93
N LYS A 94 0.04 -15.50 -3.68
CA LYS A 94 0.76 -15.57 -2.40
C LYS A 94 1.49 -14.28 -2.04
N LEU A 95 1.98 -13.54 -3.03
CA LEU A 95 2.63 -12.24 -2.80
C LEU A 95 1.62 -11.10 -2.56
N LEU A 96 0.38 -11.28 -2.98
CA LEU A 96 -0.69 -10.27 -2.84
C LEU A 96 -1.48 -10.42 -1.55
N ILE A 97 -1.48 -11.61 -0.94
CA ILE A 97 -2.14 -11.86 0.34
C ILE A 97 -1.15 -11.66 1.50
N LYS A 98 -1.69 -11.17 2.62
CA LYS A 98 -0.99 -11.13 3.90
C LYS A 98 -1.80 -11.95 4.89
N ALA A 99 -1.18 -12.97 5.48
CA ALA A 99 -1.75 -13.79 6.53
C ALA A 99 -0.77 -13.85 7.69
N GLU A 100 -1.17 -13.34 8.85
CA GLU A 100 -0.33 -13.26 10.05
C GLU A 100 -1.10 -13.64 11.31
N ASN A 101 -0.38 -14.20 12.28
CA ASN A 101 -0.90 -14.45 13.62
C ASN A 101 -1.05 -13.11 14.36
N LEU A 102 -2.22 -12.88 14.94
CA LEU A 102 -2.42 -11.82 15.92
C LEU A 102 -1.79 -12.23 17.25
N LYS A 103 -0.60 -11.68 17.53
CA LYS A 103 0.25 -12.06 18.66
C LYS A 103 -0.53 -12.20 19.97
N GLY A 104 -0.31 -13.34 20.64
CA GLY A 104 -0.94 -13.65 21.92
C GLY A 104 -2.42 -14.09 21.81
N THR A 105 -2.91 -14.37 20.60
CA THR A 105 -4.28 -14.83 20.36
C THR A 105 -4.32 -16.04 19.44
N ASN A 106 -5.50 -16.68 19.35
CA ASN A 106 -5.79 -17.76 18.40
C ASN A 106 -6.42 -17.24 17.10
N PHE A 107 -6.13 -15.99 16.73
CA PHE A 107 -6.69 -15.34 15.55
C PHE A 107 -5.63 -15.10 14.47
N ILE A 108 -6.05 -15.27 13.22
CA ILE A 108 -5.29 -15.00 11.99
C ILE A 108 -5.92 -13.80 11.30
N LYS A 109 -5.09 -12.89 10.78
CA LYS A 109 -5.51 -11.73 9.99
C LYS A 109 -4.76 -11.66 8.66
#